data_AF-A0A2J7QSM3-F1
#
_entry.id   AF-A0A2J7QSM3-F1
#
_cell.length_a   1.000
_cell.length_b   1.000
_cell.length_c   1.000
_cell.angle_alpha   90.00
_cell.angle_beta   90.00
_cell.angle_gamma   90.00
#
_symmetry.space_group_name_H-M   'P 1'
#
loop_
_entity.id
_entity.type
_entity.pdbx_description
1 polymer ?
#
loop_
_entity_poly.entity_id
_entity_poly.type
_entity_poly.pdbx_seq_one_letter_code
_entity_poly.pdbx_strand_id
1 'polypeptide(L)'
;MQKWLQYDTALLYHPSYSPYLSPCDFNLIPKKTEPLHGIRFRTVPEILQAADRSIRTINTTGAAKGILRLPHRWQQVVHNAGDYTEGQ
;
A
#
# COMPACT_ATOMS: atom_id res chain seq x y z
N MET A 1 -0.54 -13.02 20.26
CA MET A 1 -1.53 -13.42 19.23
C MET A 1 -2.99 -13.34 19.69
N GLN A 2 -3.31 -13.05 20.97
CA GLN A 2 -4.69 -13.12 21.49
C GLN A 2 -5.63 -11.94 21.13
N LYS A 3 -5.10 -10.79 20.68
CA LYS A 3 -5.88 -9.53 20.61
C LYS A 3 -6.76 -9.37 19.36
N TRP A 4 -6.60 -10.23 18.35
CA TRP A 4 -7.33 -10.15 17.08
C TRP A 4 -8.60 -11.00 17.04
N LEU A 5 -8.82 -11.87 18.04
CA LEU A 5 -10.00 -12.73 18.16
C LEU A 5 -11.27 -11.98 18.60
N GLN A 6 -11.16 -10.69 18.95
CA GLN A 6 -12.31 -9.89 19.40
C GLN A 6 -13.18 -9.39 18.24
N TYR A 7 -12.65 -9.43 17.02
CA TYR A 7 -13.35 -9.04 15.80
C TYR A 7 -13.42 -10.28 14.90
N ASP A 8 -14.60 -10.58 14.34
CA ASP A 8 -14.85 -11.71 13.41
C ASP A 8 -14.14 -11.50 12.04
N THR A 9 -12.86 -11.13 12.07
CA THR A 9 -12.07 -10.78 10.90
C THR A 9 -11.19 -11.96 10.52
N ALA A 10 -11.35 -12.44 9.29
CA ALA A 10 -10.43 -13.42 8.72
C ALA A 10 -9.04 -12.81 8.54
N LEU A 11 -8.03 -13.38 9.20
CA LEU A 11 -6.64 -12.99 9.03
C LEU A 11 -6.06 -13.65 7.76
N LEU A 12 -5.66 -12.84 6.78
CA LEU A 12 -4.94 -13.33 5.62
C LEU A 12 -3.47 -13.57 5.96
N TYR A 13 -2.94 -14.71 5.53
CA TYR A 13 -1.51 -14.99 5.64
C TYR A 13 -0.72 -13.98 4.80
N HIS A 14 0.30 -13.37 5.42
CA HIS A 14 1.22 -12.46 4.76
C HIS A 14 2.66 -12.96 4.94
N PRO A 15 3.37 -13.34 3.86
CA PRO A 15 4.75 -13.79 3.96
C PRO A 15 5.69 -12.67 4.42
N SER A 16 6.77 -13.05 5.11
CA SER A 16 7.79 -12.10 5.56
C SER A 16 8.46 -11.40 4.37
N TYR A 17 8.94 -10.17 4.57
CA TYR A 17 9.68 -9.38 3.56
C TYR A 17 8.97 -9.25 2.20
N SER A 18 7.63 -9.20 2.19
CA SER A 18 6.83 -9.20 0.96
C SER A 18 6.04 -7.90 0.74
N PRO A 19 6.69 -6.71 0.71
CA PRO A 19 6.00 -5.43 0.46
C PRO A 19 5.32 -5.42 -0.92
N TYR A 20 5.85 -6.19 -1.89
CA TYR A 20 5.24 -6.39 -3.21
C TYR A 20 3.83 -7.00 -3.13
N LEU A 21 3.48 -7.70 -2.04
CA LEU A 21 2.16 -8.29 -1.81
C LEU A 21 1.26 -7.45 -0.89
N SER A 22 1.76 -6.33 -0.35
CA SER A 22 0.99 -5.43 0.49
C SER A 22 0.41 -4.28 -0.34
N PRO A 23 -0.93 -4.19 -0.51
CA PRO A 23 -1.56 -3.10 -1.28
C PRO A 23 -1.23 -1.71 -0.76
N CYS A 24 -0.94 -1.61 0.55
CA CYS A 24 -0.48 -0.39 1.18
C CYS A 24 0.89 0.01 0.62
N ASP A 25 1.86 -0.90 0.64
CA ASP A 25 3.24 -0.63 0.29
C ASP A 25 3.43 -0.43 -1.21
N PHE A 26 2.91 -1.33 -2.06
CA PHE A 26 3.17 -1.24 -3.50
C PHE A 26 2.27 -0.24 -4.24
N ASN A 27 1.18 0.24 -3.64
CA ASN A 27 0.20 1.07 -4.35
C ASN A 27 -0.27 2.30 -3.58
N LEU A 28 -0.78 2.17 -2.35
CA LEU A 28 -1.39 3.30 -1.65
C LEU A 28 -0.35 4.33 -1.19
N ILE A 29 0.70 3.88 -0.49
CA ILE A 29 1.74 4.75 0.07
C ILE A 29 2.46 5.53 -1.03
N PRO A 30 2.97 4.90 -2.11
CA PRO A 30 3.62 5.63 -3.20
C PRO A 30 2.70 6.70 -3.81
N LYS A 31 1.44 6.35 -4.10
CA LYS A 31 0.47 7.33 -4.65
C LYS A 31 0.19 8.48 -3.70
N LYS A 32 0.15 8.21 -2.39
CA LYS A 32 -0.03 9.25 -1.38
C LYS A 32 1.19 10.18 -1.32
N THR A 33 2.40 9.63 -1.36
CA THR A 33 3.64 10.36 -1.11
C THR A 33 4.22 11.04 -2.34
N GLU A 34 3.97 10.51 -3.54
CA GLU A 34 4.42 11.08 -4.81
C GLU A 34 4.12 12.58 -4.96
N PRO A 35 2.87 13.07 -4.75
CA PRO A 35 2.58 14.51 -4.85
C PRO A 35 3.21 15.35 -3.73
N LEU A 36 3.76 14.71 -2.69
CA LEU A 36 4.43 15.36 -1.57
C LEU A 36 5.96 15.34 -1.73
N HIS A 37 6.48 14.60 -2.70
CA HIS A 37 7.90 14.40 -2.90
C HIS A 37 8.59 15.73 -3.22
N GLY A 38 9.72 16.00 -2.55
CA GLY A 38 10.47 17.24 -2.70
C GLY A 38 9.88 18.48 -2.02
N ILE A 39 8.69 18.40 -1.42
CA ILE A 39 8.10 19.53 -0.69
C ILE A 39 8.70 19.63 0.71
N ARG A 40 9.17 20.84 1.07
CA ARG A 40 9.63 21.15 2.43
C ARG A 40 8.49 21.79 3.22
N PHE A 41 7.97 21.05 4.19
CA PHE A 41 6.98 21.55 5.14
C PHE A 41 7.67 22.20 6.34
N ARG A 42 7.10 23.29 6.86
CA ARG A 42 7.64 23.99 8.03
C ARG A 42 7.01 23.51 9.32
N THR A 43 5.80 22.96 9.25
CA THR A 43 5.02 22.57 10.42
C THR A 43 4.30 21.24 10.22
N VAL A 44 4.01 20.54 11.33
CA VAL A 44 3.23 19.29 11.30
C VAL A 44 1.82 19.47 10.71
N PRO A 45 1.06 20.56 11.04
CA PRO A 45 -0.25 20.78 10.43
C PRO A 45 -0.23 20.88 8.90
N GLU A 46 0.82 21.47 8.31
CA GLU A 46 0.97 21.51 6.85
C GLU A 46 1.10 20.10 6.25
N ILE A 47 1.89 19.23 6.89
CA ILE A 47 2.07 17.83 6.48
C ILE A 47 0.73 17.09 6.54
N LEU A 48 -0.01 17.24 7.65
CA LEU A 48 -1.31 16.59 7.83
C LEU A 48 -2.32 17.06 6.78
N GLN A 49 -2.39 18.36 6.51
CA GLN A 49 -3.29 18.91 5.50
C GLN A 49 -2.91 18.45 4.08
N ALA A 50 -1.61 18.38 3.76
CA ALA A 50 -1.15 17.89 2.47
C ALA A 50 -1.44 16.39 2.28
N ALA A 51 -1.22 15.59 3.33
CA ALA A 51 -1.55 14.17 3.34
C ALA A 51 -3.06 13.92 3.19
N ASP A 52 -3.91 14.69 3.89
CA ASP A 52 -5.38 14.57 3.77
C ASP A 52 -5.84 14.91 2.35
N ARG A 53 -5.33 16.00 1.76
CA ARG A 53 -5.62 16.37 0.37
C ARG A 53 -5.20 15.28 -0.62
N SER A 54 -4.01 14.70 -0.45
CA SER A 54 -3.52 13.61 -1.30
C SER A 54 -4.45 12.39 -1.23
N ILE A 55 -4.86 11.97 -0.03
CA ILE A 55 -5.79 10.85 0.17
C ILE A 55 -7.16 11.14 -0.45
N ARG A 56 -7.71 12.35 -0.26
CA ARG A 56 -8.97 12.75 -0.88
C ARG A 56 -8.92 12.65 -2.40
N THR A 57 -7.84 13.13 -3.02
CA THR A 57 -7.63 13.01 -4.47
C THR A 57 -7.61 11.55 -4.91
N ILE A 58 -6.89 10.67 -4.19
CA ILE A 58 -6.87 9.23 -4.49
C ILE A 58 -8.26 8.62 -4.44
N ASN A 59 -9.05 8.96 -3.42
CA ASN A 59 -10.42 8.46 -3.26
C ASN A 59 -11.34 8.96 -4.38
N THR A 60 -11.33 10.26 -4.67
CA THR A 60 -12.19 10.86 -5.71
C THR A 60 -11.86 10.33 -7.11
N THR A 61 -10.58 10.07 -7.38
CA THR A 61 -10.13 9.58 -8.70
C THR A 61 -10.18 8.06 -8.83
N GLY A 62 -10.38 7.32 -7.73
CA GLY A 62 -10.24 5.86 -7.73
C GLY A 62 -8.83 5.38 -8.11
N ALA A 63 -7.80 6.19 -7.85
CA ALA A 63 -6.44 5.93 -8.31
C ALA A 63 -5.78 4.72 -7.61
N ALA A 64 -6.19 4.41 -6.38
CA ALA A 64 -5.65 3.28 -5.62
C ALA A 64 -6.34 1.96 -6.00
N LYS A 65 -5.76 1.25 -6.96
CA LYS A 65 -6.25 -0.04 -7.46
C LYS A 65 -5.50 -1.25 -6.87
N GLY A 66 -4.82 -1.07 -5.73
CA GLY A 66 -3.92 -2.07 -5.14
C GLY A 66 -4.60 -3.41 -4.87
N ILE A 67 -5.78 -3.41 -4.26
CA ILE A 67 -6.56 -4.62 -3.99
C ILE A 67 -6.88 -5.37 -5.29
N LEU A 68 -7.33 -4.64 -6.33
CA LEU A 68 -7.66 -5.23 -7.63
C LEU A 68 -6.43 -5.81 -8.34
N ARG A 69 -5.22 -5.37 -8.00
CA ARG A 69 -3.95 -5.86 -8.57
C ARG A 69 -3.38 -7.06 -7.82
N LEU A 70 -3.91 -7.41 -6.65
CA LEU A 70 -3.40 -8.53 -5.85
C LEU A 70 -3.42 -9.87 -6.60
N PRO A 71 -4.50 -10.28 -7.30
CA PRO A 71 -4.52 -11.57 -7.99
C PRO A 71 -3.39 -11.72 -9.01
N HIS A 72 -3.14 -10.66 -9.79
CA HIS A 72 -2.03 -10.63 -10.76
C HIS A 72 -0.66 -10.77 -10.07
N ARG A 73 -0.46 -10.05 -8.96
CA ARG A 73 0.81 -10.12 -8.20
C ARG A 73 1.03 -11.48 -7.56
N TRP A 74 -0.02 -12.12 -7.05
CA TRP A 74 0.06 -13.49 -6.55
C TRP A 74 0.47 -14.46 -7.65
N GLN A 75 -0.11 -14.33 -8.86
CA GLN A 75 0.30 -15.15 -10.01
C GLN A 75 1.78 -14.97 -10.35
N GLN A 76 2.29 -13.74 -10.31
CA GLN A 76 3.71 -13.46 -10.55
C GLN A 76 4.62 -14.10 -9.49
N VAL A 77 4.24 -14.04 -8.21
CA VAL A 77 5.01 -14.68 -7.13
C VAL A 77 5.05 -16.21 -7.31
N VAL A 78 3.92 -16.82 -7.70
CA VAL A 78 3.89 -18.27 -8.00
C VAL A 78 4.74 -18.60 -9.22
N HIS A 79 4.66 -17.81 -10.29
CA HIS A 79 5.45 -18.01 -11.50
C HIS A 79 6.96 -17.91 -11.22
N ASN A 80 7.35 -16.99 -10.34
CA ASN A 80 8.73 -16.77 -9.96
C ASN A 80 9.19 -17.64 -8.78
N ALA A 81 8.44 -18.68 -8.41
CA ALA A 81 8.76 -19.58 -7.30
C ALA A 81 9.04 -18.88 -5.95
N GLY A 82 8.45 -17.71 -5.72
CA GLY A 82 8.66 -16.91 -4.52
C GLY A 82 9.75 -15.83 -4.65
N ASP A 83 10.48 -15.77 -5.75
CA ASP A 83 11.54 -14.76 -5.97
C ASP A 83 10.97 -13.36 -6.17
N TYR A 84 11.73 -12.37 -5.69
CA TYR A 84 11.36 -10.97 -5.81
C TYR A 84 11.42 -10.52 -7.28
N THR A 85 10.35 -9.89 -7.76
CA THR A 85 10.20 -9.56 -9.19
C THR A 85 10.88 -8.25 -9.60
N GLU A 86 11.42 -7.48 -8.66
CA GLU A 86 12.07 -6.19 -8.94
C GLU A 86 13.52 -6.46 -9.34
N GLY A 87 13.78 -6.59 -10.64
CA GLY A 87 15.10 -6.94 -11.17
C GLY A 87 15.13 -7.54 -12.58
N GLN A 88 13.97 -7.74 -13.23
CA GLN A 88 13.86 -8.08 -14.65
C GLN A 88 13.32 -6.90 -15.46
#